data_AF-A0A0V1GCW3-F1
#
_entry.id   AF-A0A0V1GCW3-F1
#
_cell.length_a   1.000
_cell.length_b   1.000
_cell.length_c   1.000
_cell.angle_alpha   90.00
_cell.angle_beta   90.00
_cell.angle_gamma   90.00
#
_symmetry.space_group_name_H-M   'P 1'
#
loop_
_entity.id
_entity.type
_entity.pdbx_description
1 polymer ?
#
loop_
_entity_poly.entity_id
_entity_poly.type
_entity_poly.pdbx_seq_one_letter_code
_entity_poly.pdbx_strand_id
1 'polypeptide(L)' 'LYKAPAQNTGKALIGGGAGNWQAYPAVTGLVDHSFGKAVEHVVAVNPNNKFIAYSNVPPDLP' A
#
# COMPACT_ATOMS: atom_id res chain seq x y z
N LEU A 1 3.81 -6.97 3.75
CA LEU A 1 4.69 -6.13 2.92
C LEU A 1 5.60 -5.34 3.86
N TYR A 2 6.90 -5.34 3.60
CA TYR A 2 7.88 -4.49 4.26
C TYR A 2 8.59 -3.65 3.20
N LYS A 3 8.64 -2.34 3.42
CA LYS A 3 9.29 -1.36 2.55
C LYS A 3 10.38 -0.66 3.36
N ALA A 4 11.60 -0.64 2.87
CA ALA A 4 12.66 0.08 3.56
C ALA A 4 12.42 1.61 3.48
N PRO A 5 13.03 2.39 4.39
CA PRO A 5 13.02 3.85 4.29
C PRO A 5 13.48 4.32 2.91
N ALA A 6 12.80 5.34 2.35
CA ALA A 6 13.07 5.93 1.05
C ALA A 6 13.04 5.00 -0.20
N GLN A 7 12.64 3.73 -0.07
CA GLN A 7 12.48 2.83 -1.23
C GLN A 7 11.02 2.76 -1.68
N ASN A 8 10.77 2.62 -2.99
CA ASN A 8 9.42 2.28 -3.50
C ASN A 8 9.23 0.77 -3.69
N THR A 9 10.24 -0.04 -3.42
CA THR A 9 10.22 -1.50 -3.51
C THR A 9 10.37 -2.13 -2.13
N GLY A 10 10.23 -3.45 -2.03
CA GLY A 10 10.35 -4.12 -0.74
C GLY A 10 10.30 -5.63 -0.80
N LYS A 11 9.80 -6.23 0.28
CA LYS A 11 9.51 -7.66 0.36
C LYS A 11 8.08 -7.91 0.81
N ALA A 12 7.42 -8.91 0.26
CA ALA A 12 6.10 -9.35 0.70
C ALA A 12 6.13 -10.82 1.11
N LEU A 13 5.37 -11.15 2.14
CA LEU A 13 5.07 -12.53 2.49
C LEU A 13 3.83 -12.93 1.69
N ILE A 14 4.00 -13.81 0.72
CA ILE A 14 2.93 -14.26 -0.17
C ILE A 14 2.71 -15.74 0.10
N GLY A 15 1.93 -16.03 1.15
CA GLY A 15 1.58 -17.39 1.59
C GLY A 15 2.72 -18.18 2.27
N GLY A 16 2.34 -19.11 3.16
CA GLY A 16 3.27 -19.97 3.91
C GLY A 16 4.02 -19.28 5.06
N GLY A 17 5.06 -19.95 5.59
CA GLY A 17 5.80 -19.53 6.79
C GLY A 17 6.81 -18.39 6.55
N ALA A 18 7.46 -17.94 7.63
CA ALA A 18 8.35 -16.76 7.64
C ALA A 18 9.54 -16.81 6.65
N GLY A 19 9.89 -17.96 6.08
CA GLY A 19 10.93 -18.09 5.03
C GLY A 19 10.49 -17.58 3.64
N ASN A 20 9.20 -17.34 3.42
CA ASN A 20 8.62 -17.07 2.10
C ASN A 20 8.57 -15.58 1.73
N TRP A 21 9.48 -14.76 2.26
CA TRP A 21 9.56 -13.34 1.87
C TRP A 21 10.13 -13.20 0.46
N GLN A 22 9.27 -12.80 -0.47
CA GLN A 22 9.62 -12.59 -1.87
C GLN A 22 9.89 -11.12 -2.15
N ALA A 23 10.68 -10.84 -3.20
CA ALA A 23 10.84 -9.49 -3.70
C ALA A 23 9.48 -8.92 -4.13
N TYR A 24 9.19 -7.71 -3.70
CA TYR A 24 7.97 -7.01 -4.06
C TYR A 24 8.32 -5.78 -4.89
N PRO A 25 7.67 -5.61 -6.06
CA PRO A 25 7.93 -4.48 -6.96
C PRO A 25 7.41 -3.17 -6.34
N ALA A 26 7.16 -2.15 -7.16
CA ALA A 26 6.67 -0.86 -6.69
C ALA A 26 5.43 -1.01 -5.79
N VAL A 27 5.46 -0.46 -4.58
CA VAL A 27 4.33 -0.52 -3.62
C VAL A 27 3.10 0.20 -4.19
N THR A 28 3.33 1.24 -4.99
CA THR A 28 2.30 1.99 -5.72
C THR A 28 1.92 1.39 -7.06
N GLY A 29 2.48 0.22 -7.44
CA GLY A 29 2.15 -0.43 -8.69
C GLY A 29 0.67 -0.82 -8.76
N LEU A 30 0.08 -0.76 -9.95
CA LEU A 30 -1.30 -1.15 -10.24
C LEU A 30 -1.35 -2.47 -11.01
N VAL A 31 -0.70 -3.51 -10.47
CA VAL A 31 -0.59 -4.84 -11.12
C VAL A 31 -1.13 -5.94 -10.19
N ASP A 32 -1.85 -6.92 -10.74
CA ASP A 32 -2.33 -8.12 -10.04
C ASP A 32 -2.86 -7.86 -8.60
N HIS A 33 -2.35 -8.59 -7.61
CA HIS A 33 -2.70 -8.46 -6.19
C HIS A 33 -1.79 -7.46 -5.45
N SER A 34 -1.43 -6.35 -6.09
CA SER A 34 -0.58 -5.34 -5.48
C SER A 34 -1.30 -4.47 -4.44
N PHE A 35 -0.52 -3.78 -3.59
CA PHE A 35 -1.04 -2.81 -2.63
C PHE A 35 -1.75 -1.65 -3.32
N GLY A 36 -1.18 -1.12 -4.42
CA GLY A 36 -1.83 -0.10 -5.23
C GLY A 36 -3.19 -0.57 -5.78
N LYS A 37 -3.30 -1.82 -6.25
CA LYS A 37 -4.59 -2.40 -6.66
C LYS A 37 -5.60 -2.52 -5.52
N ALA A 38 -5.15 -2.88 -4.32
CA ALA A 38 -6.04 -2.95 -3.15
C ALA A 38 -6.68 -1.61 -2.76
N VAL A 39 -5.98 -0.49 -3.03
CA VAL A 39 -6.49 0.87 -2.75
C VAL A 39 -6.95 1.61 -4.01
N GLU A 40 -6.99 0.95 -5.17
CA GLU A 40 -7.29 1.60 -6.45
C GLU A 40 -8.67 2.27 -6.42
N HIS A 41 -9.69 1.58 -5.90
CA HIS A 41 -11.03 2.13 -5.76
C HIS A 41 -11.17 3.15 -4.61
N VAL A 42 -10.15 3.32 -3.76
CA VAL A 42 -10.11 4.42 -2.77
C VAL A 42 -9.68 5.71 -3.46
N VAL A 43 -8.67 5.64 -4.34
CA VAL A 43 -8.06 6.83 -4.96
C VAL A 43 -8.61 7.17 -6.35
N ALA A 44 -9.31 6.24 -7.00
CA ALA A 44 -9.91 6.47 -8.30
C ALA A 44 -11.03 7.53 -8.24
N VAL A 45 -11.21 8.26 -9.35
CA VAL A 45 -12.30 9.22 -9.51
C VAL A 45 -13.61 8.47 -9.72
N ASN A 46 -14.39 8.32 -8.64
CA ASN A 46 -15.73 7.75 -8.71
C ASN A 46 -16.66 8.47 -7.71
N PRO A 47 -17.81 9.01 -8.15
CA PRO A 47 -18.71 9.80 -7.32
C PRO A 47 -19.35 9.03 -6.15
N ASN A 48 -19.32 7.69 -6.19
CA ASN A 48 -19.86 6.84 -5.14
C ASN A 48 -18.82 6.36 -4.13
N ASN A 49 -17.55 6.69 -4.30
CA ASN A 49 -16.50 6.28 -3.36
C ASN A 49 -16.72 6.91 -1.98
N LYS A 50 -16.64 6.08 -0.93
CA LYS A 50 -16.73 6.51 0.48
C LYS A 50 -15.66 5.77 1.28
N PHE A 51 -14.74 6.52 1.89
CA PHE A 51 -13.67 5.97 2.72
C PHE A 51 -13.32 6.95 3.85
N ILE A 52 -12.72 6.42 4.91
CA ILE A 52 -12.19 7.20 6.03
C ILE A 52 -10.69 6.97 6.08
N ALA A 53 -9.91 8.05 6.01
CA ALA A 53 -8.48 8.02 6.28
C ALA A 53 -8.24 8.59 7.68
N TYR A 54 -7.35 7.97 8.44
CA TYR A 54 -6.95 8.45 9.77
C TYR A 54 -5.42 8.52 9.87
N SER A 55 -4.94 9.47 10.66
CA SER A 55 -3.52 9.60 11.02
C SER A 55 -3.42 10.04 12.47
N ASN A 56 -2.46 9.47 13.21
CA ASN A 56 -2.10 9.94 14.55
C ASN A 56 -1.11 11.10 14.52
N VAL A 57 -0.63 11.49 13.33
CA VAL A 57 0.18 12.71 13.17
C VAL A 57 -0.77 13.90 13.37
N PRO A 58 -0.45 14.83 14.28
CA PRO A 58 -1.28 16.02 14.47
C PRO A 58 -1.32 16.83 13.16
N PRO A 59 -2.43 17.54 12.89
CA PRO A 59 -2.48 18.45 11.75
C PRO A 59 -1.42 19.54 11.91
N ASP A 60 -0.88 20.02 10.81
CA ASP A 60 -0.05 21.22 10.83
C ASP A 60 -0.88 22.38 11.41
N LEU A 61 -0.32 23.06 12.41
CA LEU A 61 -0.94 24.26 12.99
C LEU A 61 -0.64 25.46 12.07
N PRO A 62 -1.64 26.34 11.82
CA PRO A 62 -1.42 27.57 11.07
C PRO A 62 -0.51 28.56 11.78
#